data_AF-A0A8S2Z8X5-F1
#
_entry.id   AF-A0A8S2Z8X5-F1
#
_cell.length_a   1.000
_cell.length_b   1.000
_cell.length_c   1.000
_cell.angle_alpha   90.00
_cell.angle_beta   90.00
_cell.angle_gamma   90.00
#
_symmetry.space_group_name_H-M   'P 1'
#
loop_
_entity.id
_entity.type
_entity.pdbx_description
1 polymer ?
#
loop_
_entity_poly.entity_id
_entity_poly.type
_entity_poly.pdbx_seq_one_letter_code
_entity_poly.pdbx_strand_id
1 'polypeptide(L)'
;ESPNTRRKRNYQQSEADRWLKQAQHDLESSYSDMHPSTGNAAYDWACYKCYRAAEKALKAYHYFKDTGKNMTVDIPGLLIGVDNDVREIGYKLYKWIGDPNRMQYPNAARFAKIPAEVFTVCKY
;
A
#
# COMPACT_ATOMS: atom_id res chain seq x y z
N GLU A 1 -22.88 -17.84 -21.54
CA GLU A 1 -22.16 -17.73 -20.25
C GLU A 1 -23.07 -18.23 -19.12
N SER A 2 -22.58 -19.01 -18.15
CA SER A 2 -23.41 -19.51 -17.04
C SER A 2 -23.75 -18.39 -16.04
N PRO A 3 -24.96 -18.38 -15.45
CA PRO A 3 -25.33 -17.41 -14.41
C PRO A 3 -24.32 -17.32 -13.27
N ASN A 4 -23.70 -18.45 -12.91
CA ASN A 4 -22.71 -18.53 -11.84
C ASN A 4 -21.39 -17.80 -12.22
N THR A 5 -20.93 -17.97 -13.46
CA THR A 5 -19.74 -17.29 -13.99
C THR A 5 -19.93 -15.77 -14.02
N ARG A 6 -21.11 -15.31 -14.46
CA ARG A 6 -21.44 -13.88 -14.49
C ARG A 6 -21.49 -13.27 -13.09
N ARG A 7 -22.09 -13.97 -12.13
CA ARG A 7 -22.14 -13.52 -10.72
C ARG A 7 -20.74 -13.40 -10.11
N LYS A 8 -19.87 -14.38 -10.35
CA LYS A 8 -18.47 -14.34 -9.89
C LYS A 8 -17.73 -13.13 -10.47
N ARG A 9 -17.82 -12.90 -11.78
CA ARG A 9 -17.18 -11.75 -12.44
C ARG A 9 -17.62 -10.42 -11.84
N ASN A 10 -18.93 -10.24 -11.64
CA ASN A 10 -19.47 -9.01 -11.06
C ASN A 10 -18.96 -8.78 -9.63
N TYR A 11 -18.87 -9.84 -8.83
CA TYR A 11 -18.29 -9.75 -7.48
C TYR A 11 -16.81 -9.35 -7.52
N GLN A 12 -16.00 -10.00 -8.37
CA GLN A 12 -14.59 -9.69 -8.51
C GLN A 12 -14.36 -8.24 -8.96
N GLN A 13 -15.15 -7.74 -9.91
CA GLN A 13 -15.08 -6.34 -10.33
C GLN A 13 -15.45 -5.39 -9.18
N SER A 14 -16.55 -5.66 -8.47
CA SER A 14 -16.99 -4.81 -7.35
C SER A 14 -15.97 -4.74 -6.22
N GLU A 15 -15.29 -5.86 -5.91
CA GLU A 15 -14.23 -5.85 -4.90
C GLU A 15 -12.99 -5.13 -5.43
N ALA A 16 -12.61 -5.32 -6.69
CA ALA A 16 -11.51 -4.55 -7.29
C ALA A 16 -11.73 -3.03 -7.14
N ASP A 17 -12.93 -2.56 -7.50
CA ASP A 17 -13.29 -1.13 -7.40
C ASP A 17 -13.26 -0.65 -5.94
N ARG A 18 -13.78 -1.46 -5.01
CA ARG A 18 -13.80 -1.13 -3.57
C ARG A 18 -12.40 -1.00 -2.99
N TRP A 19 -11.50 -1.94 -3.30
CA TRP A 19 -10.11 -1.91 -2.84
C TRP A 19 -9.34 -0.75 -3.46
N LEU A 20 -9.54 -0.48 -4.75
CA LEU A 20 -8.90 0.65 -5.44
C LEU A 20 -9.36 2.00 -4.89
N LYS A 21 -10.65 2.15 -4.60
CA LYS A 21 -11.20 3.37 -3.98
C LYS A 21 -10.53 3.66 -2.63
N GLN A 22 -10.32 2.64 -1.80
CA GLN A 22 -9.61 2.84 -0.53
C GLN A 22 -8.12 3.14 -0.75
N ALA A 23 -7.47 2.51 -1.74
CA ALA A 23 -6.09 2.82 -2.09
C ALA A 23 -5.90 4.29 -2.49
N GLN A 24 -6.82 4.83 -3.28
CA GLN A 24 -6.82 6.24 -3.67
C GLN A 24 -7.00 7.17 -2.45
N HIS A 25 -7.97 6.86 -1.58
CA HIS A 25 -8.20 7.64 -0.37
C HIS A 25 -6.98 7.63 0.58
N ASP A 26 -6.30 6.48 0.74
CA ASP A 26 -5.08 6.39 1.54
C ASP A 26 -3.96 7.26 0.96
N LEU A 27 -3.77 7.21 -0.37
CA LEU A 27 -2.78 8.04 -1.06
C LEU A 27 -3.10 9.53 -0.90
N GLU A 28 -4.35 9.94 -1.11
CA GLU A 28 -4.81 11.31 -0.92
C GLU A 28 -4.58 11.79 0.52
N SER A 29 -4.92 10.96 1.50
CA SER A 29 -4.72 11.27 2.92
C SER A 29 -3.25 11.39 3.32
N SER A 30 -2.32 10.76 2.57
CA SER A 30 -0.89 10.88 2.83
C SER A 30 -0.34 12.29 2.58
N TYR A 31 -0.93 13.04 1.65
CA TYR A 31 -0.51 14.41 1.36
C TYR A 31 -0.77 15.35 2.54
N SER A 32 -1.84 15.12 3.30
CA SER A 32 -2.16 15.89 4.51
C SER A 32 -1.12 15.71 5.61
N ASP A 33 -0.48 14.53 5.70
CA ASP A 33 0.57 14.27 6.71
C ASP A 33 1.91 14.91 6.33
N MET A 34 2.12 15.22 5.04
CA MET A 34 3.34 15.86 4.55
C MET A 34 3.33 17.38 4.72
N HIS A 35 2.20 17.99 5.11
CA HIS A 35 2.02 19.45 5.10
C HIS A 35 2.90 20.16 6.16
N PRO A 36 3.94 20.92 5.74
CA PRO A 36 4.85 21.60 6.67
C PRO A 36 4.22 22.83 7.34
N SER A 37 3.07 23.31 6.84
CA SER A 37 2.41 24.55 7.28
C SER A 37 1.94 24.50 8.74
N THR A 38 1.85 23.32 9.34
CA THR A 38 1.50 23.12 10.75
C THR A 38 2.73 22.99 11.67
N GLY A 39 3.94 22.98 11.11
CA GLY A 39 5.19 22.78 11.85
C GLY A 39 5.46 21.33 12.28
N ASN A 40 4.53 20.40 12.03
CA ASN A 40 4.60 19.00 12.47
C ASN A 40 4.23 18.04 11.32
N ALA A 41 5.11 17.92 10.32
CA ALA A 41 4.93 16.91 9.29
C ALA A 41 5.12 15.50 9.89
N ALA A 42 4.20 14.58 9.58
CA ALA A 42 4.15 13.22 10.08
C ALA A 42 4.57 12.24 8.97
N TYR A 43 5.85 12.28 8.59
CA TYR A 43 6.36 11.51 7.44
C TYR A 43 6.28 9.99 7.62
N ASP A 44 6.38 9.50 8.86
CA ASP A 44 6.12 8.11 9.20
C ASP A 44 4.69 7.68 8.83
N TRP A 45 3.70 8.52 9.14
CA TRP A 45 2.31 8.33 8.74
C TRP A 45 2.10 8.47 7.24
N ALA A 46 2.72 9.46 6.60
CA ALA A 46 2.68 9.63 5.15
C ALA A 46 3.20 8.37 4.43
N CYS A 47 4.38 7.89 4.82
CA CYS A 47 4.98 6.66 4.26
C CYS A 47 4.11 5.43 4.55
N TYR A 48 3.51 5.33 5.75
CA TYR A 48 2.64 4.20 6.10
C TYR A 48 1.37 4.19 5.24
N LYS A 49 0.75 5.36 5.02
CA LYS A 49 -0.40 5.50 4.12
C LYS A 49 -0.04 5.16 2.68
N CYS A 50 1.13 5.59 2.19
CA CYS A 50 1.62 5.20 0.86
C CYS A 50 1.83 3.67 0.73
N TYR A 51 2.40 3.03 1.76
CA TYR A 51 2.52 1.56 1.80
C TYR A 51 1.13 0.90 1.72
N ARG A 52 0.19 1.36 2.54
CA ARG A 52 -1.19 0.83 2.57
C ARG A 52 -1.94 1.07 1.27
N ALA A 53 -1.74 2.22 0.62
CA ALA A 53 -2.31 2.51 -0.69
C ALA A 53 -1.84 1.48 -1.73
N ALA A 54 -0.52 1.22 -1.80
CA ALA A 54 0.03 0.24 -2.73
C ALA A 54 -0.43 -1.20 -2.44
N GLU A 55 -0.46 -1.61 -1.16
CA GLU A 55 -0.98 -2.92 -0.75
C GLU A 55 -2.43 -3.12 -1.20
N LYS A 56 -3.29 -2.10 -1.01
CA LYS A 56 -4.69 -2.16 -1.42
C LYS A 56 -4.86 -2.14 -2.94
N ALA A 57 -4.04 -1.37 -3.66
CA ALA A 57 -4.04 -1.36 -5.12
C ALA A 57 -3.63 -2.71 -5.71
N LEU A 58 -2.64 -3.40 -5.12
CA LEU A 58 -2.27 -4.75 -5.53
C LEU A 58 -3.37 -5.78 -5.25
N LYS A 59 -4.10 -5.66 -4.13
CA LYS A 59 -5.29 -6.48 -3.87
C LYS A 59 -6.37 -6.24 -4.92
N ALA A 60 -6.65 -4.97 -5.25
CA ALA A 60 -7.56 -4.62 -6.33
C ALA A 60 -7.17 -5.25 -7.68
N TYR A 61 -5.87 -5.23 -8.02
CA TYR A 61 -5.33 -5.90 -9.20
C TYR A 61 -5.64 -7.41 -9.21
N HIS A 62 -5.44 -8.08 -8.07
CA HIS A 62 -5.71 -9.53 -7.97
C HIS A 62 -7.20 -9.89 -8.08
N TYR A 63 -8.09 -9.03 -7.57
CA TYR A 63 -9.54 -9.14 -7.79
C TYR A 63 -9.87 -8.94 -9.27
N PHE A 64 -9.35 -7.88 -9.89
CA PHE A 64 -9.59 -7.56 -11.30
C PHE A 64 -9.16 -8.69 -12.25
N LYS A 65 -8.00 -9.30 -11.98
CA LYS A 65 -7.46 -10.43 -12.76
C LYS A 65 -8.02 -11.80 -12.32
N ASP A 66 -8.89 -11.86 -11.32
CA ASP A 66 -9.47 -13.09 -10.74
C ASP A 66 -8.42 -14.17 -10.40
N THR A 67 -7.31 -13.75 -9.81
CA THR A 67 -6.14 -14.64 -9.58
C THR A 67 -6.30 -15.60 -8.39
N GLY A 68 -7.35 -15.44 -7.58
CA GLY A 68 -7.55 -16.26 -6.37
C GLY A 68 -6.49 -16.05 -5.29
N LYS A 69 -5.74 -14.95 -5.35
CA LYS A 69 -4.65 -14.64 -4.41
C LYS A 69 -5.17 -14.52 -2.97
N ASN A 70 -4.37 -14.99 -2.02
CA ASN A 70 -4.61 -14.68 -0.61
C ASN A 70 -4.39 -13.19 -0.33
N MET A 71 -5.43 -12.48 0.12
CA MET A 71 -5.41 -11.04 0.39
C MET A 71 -4.81 -10.67 1.76
N THR A 72 -4.36 -11.65 2.55
CA THR A 72 -3.70 -11.40 3.86
C THR A 72 -2.18 -11.26 3.76
N VAL A 73 -1.60 -11.49 2.59
CA VAL A 73 -0.16 -11.33 2.37
C VAL A 73 0.24 -9.86 2.19
N ASP A 74 1.50 -9.57 2.45
CA ASP A 74 2.11 -8.25 2.32
C ASP A 74 2.47 -7.92 0.85
N ILE A 75 3.07 -6.75 0.61
CA ILE A 75 3.44 -6.31 -0.74
C ILE A 75 4.32 -7.34 -1.46
N PRO A 76 5.43 -7.85 -0.90
CA PRO A 76 6.22 -8.91 -1.53
C PRO A 76 5.39 -10.12 -1.96
N GLY A 77 4.48 -10.60 -1.10
CA GLY A 77 3.57 -11.68 -1.44
C GLY A 77 2.61 -11.32 -2.58
N LEU A 78 2.05 -10.11 -2.57
CA LEU A 78 1.13 -9.61 -3.59
C LEU A 78 1.83 -9.36 -4.93
N LEU A 79 3.13 -9.08 -4.97
CA LEU A 79 3.86 -8.89 -6.23
C LEU A 79 4.07 -10.20 -7.01
N ILE A 80 3.82 -11.36 -6.40
CA ILE A 80 3.88 -12.65 -7.10
C ILE A 80 2.63 -12.82 -7.96
N GLY A 81 2.81 -12.83 -9.28
CA GLY A 81 1.76 -13.07 -10.27
C GLY A 81 1.12 -11.81 -10.86
N VAL A 82 1.72 -10.63 -10.65
CA VAL A 82 1.31 -9.38 -11.31
C VAL A 82 2.15 -9.12 -12.57
N ASP A 83 1.66 -8.23 -13.44
CA ASP A 83 2.36 -7.81 -14.66
C ASP A 83 3.73 -7.17 -14.32
N ASN A 84 4.70 -7.28 -15.24
CA ASN A 84 6.11 -6.93 -14.95
C ASN A 84 6.32 -5.47 -14.52
N ASP A 85 5.59 -4.55 -15.15
CA ASP A 85 5.59 -3.13 -14.87
C ASP A 85 5.08 -2.82 -13.46
N VAL A 86 3.95 -3.42 -13.06
CA VAL A 86 3.39 -3.32 -11.72
C VAL A 86 4.36 -3.90 -10.69
N ARG A 87 4.96 -5.05 -11.02
CA ARG A 87 5.93 -5.73 -10.17
C ARG A 87 7.17 -4.87 -9.91
N GLU A 88 7.71 -4.24 -10.95
CA GLU A 88 8.90 -3.40 -10.86
C GLU A 88 8.65 -2.18 -9.96
N ILE A 89 7.53 -1.47 -10.17
CA ILE A 89 7.18 -0.27 -9.39
C ILE A 89 6.92 -0.66 -7.92
N GLY A 90 6.14 -1.71 -7.68
CA GLY A 90 5.85 -2.18 -6.33
C GLY A 90 7.10 -2.66 -5.59
N TYR A 91 8.03 -3.31 -6.28
CA TYR A 91 9.30 -3.72 -5.68
C TYR A 91 10.18 -2.51 -5.34
N LYS A 92 10.24 -1.49 -6.20
CA LYS A 92 10.96 -0.24 -5.90
C LYS A 92 10.38 0.43 -4.65
N LEU A 93 9.06 0.55 -4.56
CA LEU A 93 8.38 1.09 -3.37
C LEU A 93 8.75 0.31 -2.10
N TYR A 94 8.61 -1.02 -2.14
CA TYR A 94 8.91 -1.87 -0.98
C TYR A 94 10.39 -1.80 -0.59
N LYS A 95 11.31 -1.76 -1.57
CA LYS A 95 12.75 -1.62 -1.31
C LYS A 95 13.08 -0.31 -0.59
N TRP A 96 12.34 0.77 -0.87
CA TRP A 96 12.56 2.07 -0.26
C TRP A 96 11.94 2.17 1.15
N ILE A 97 10.71 1.69 1.31
CA ILE A 97 9.95 1.84 2.55
C ILE A 97 10.25 0.69 3.54
N GLY A 98 10.34 -0.54 3.04
CA GLY A 98 10.55 -1.76 3.81
C GLY A 98 9.30 -2.22 4.58
N ASP A 99 9.55 -2.95 5.67
CA ASP A 99 8.50 -3.47 6.56
C ASP A 99 7.63 -2.32 7.13
N PRO A 100 6.30 -2.38 6.99
CA PRO A 100 5.41 -1.35 7.50
C PRO A 100 5.47 -1.15 9.02
N ASN A 101 5.86 -2.17 9.78
CA ASN A 101 6.00 -2.08 11.23
C ASN A 101 7.02 -1.02 11.66
N ARG A 102 8.03 -0.76 10.82
CA ARG A 102 9.07 0.26 11.08
C ARG A 102 8.50 1.67 11.17
N MET A 103 7.35 1.91 10.55
CA MET A 103 6.65 3.20 10.55
C MET A 103 5.68 3.36 11.73
N GLN A 104 5.46 2.31 12.53
CA GLN A 104 4.46 2.32 13.59
C GLN A 104 5.03 2.01 14.97
N TYR A 105 6.01 1.11 15.04
CA TYR A 105 6.46 0.54 16.30
C TYR A 105 7.92 0.91 16.58
N PRO A 106 8.24 1.55 17.73
CA PRO A 106 9.62 1.90 18.08
C PRO A 106 10.58 0.71 18.11
N ASN A 107 10.13 -0.48 18.52
CA ASN A 107 10.94 -1.69 18.53
C ASN A 107 11.21 -2.27 17.13
N ALA A 108 10.42 -1.89 16.13
CA ALA A 108 10.69 -2.20 14.72
C ALA A 108 11.43 -1.06 14.00
N ALA A 109 11.47 0.14 14.58
CA ALA A 109 12.24 1.27 14.07
C ALA A 109 13.75 1.05 14.27
N ARG A 110 14.55 2.03 13.84
CA ARG A 110 16.00 2.00 14.08
C ARG A 110 16.29 2.07 15.59
N PHE A 111 17.29 1.31 16.06
CA PHE A 111 17.65 1.26 17.48
C PHE A 111 17.72 2.65 18.14
N ALA A 112 17.08 2.76 19.31
CA ALA A 112 16.97 3.97 20.12
C ALA A 112 16.26 5.18 19.45
N LYS A 113 15.44 4.95 18.42
CA LYS A 113 14.61 5.98 17.78
C LYS A 113 13.14 5.58 17.69
N ILE A 114 12.26 6.57 17.65
CA ILE A 114 10.86 6.37 17.26
C ILE A 114 10.68 6.54 15.73
N PRO A 115 9.61 6.00 15.11
CA PRO A 115 9.35 6.17 13.68
C PRO A 115 9.43 7.63 13.20
N ALA A 116 8.83 8.57 13.93
CA ALA A 116 8.86 10.00 13.61
C ALA A 116 10.28 10.62 13.52
N GLU A 117 11.29 10.00 14.13
CA GLU A 117 12.70 10.45 14.06
C GLU A 117 13.51 9.74 12.96
N VAL A 118 12.95 8.68 12.37
CA VAL A 118 13.58 7.88 11.31
C VAL A 118 13.08 8.33 9.94
N PHE A 119 11.79 8.62 9.81
CA PHE A 119 11.18 9.07 8.57
C PHE A 119 11.17 10.60 8.57
N THR A 120 12.05 11.19 7.75
CA THR A 120 12.22 12.64 7.64
C THR A 120 12.39 13.05 6.18
N VAL A 121 12.17 14.33 5.86
CA VAL A 121 12.65 14.89 4.58
C VAL A 121 14.16 14.68 4.46
N CYS A 122 14.62 14.30 3.26
CA CYS A 122 16.04 14.32 2.93
C CYS A 122 16.53 15.77 3.02
N LYS A 123 17.35 16.09 4.03
CA LYS A 123 18.10 17.33 4.05
C LYS A 123 19.26 17.17 3.04
N TYR A 124 19.13 17.80 1.88
CA TYR A 124 20.23 18.00 0.95
C TYR A 124 21.09 19.18 1.41
#